data_AF-A0A318AH27-F1
#
_entry.id   AF-A0A318AH27-F1
#
_cell.length_a   1.000
_cell.length_b   1.000
_cell.length_c   1.000
_cell.angle_alpha   90.00
_cell.angle_beta   90.00
_cell.angle_gamma   90.00
#
_symmetry.space_group_name_H-M   'P 1'
#
loop_
_entity.id
_entity.type
_entity.pdbx_description
1 polymer ?
#
loop_
_entity_poly.entity_id
_entity_poly.type
_entity_poly.pdbx_seq_one_letter_code
_entity_poly.pdbx_strand_id
1 'polypeptide(L)' 'TLKKRAADILAYFDRPGTSNGPTEAINGRLEHLRGSALGFRNPTNYIARSLLESGGFKPRLHPRL' A
#
# COMPACT_ATOMS: atom_id res chain seq x y z
N THR A 1 -24.55 -8.96 4.50
CA THR A 1 -24.37 -8.67 5.93
C THR A 1 -23.27 -9.57 6.48
N LEU A 2 -22.67 -9.24 7.63
CA LEU A 2 -21.61 -10.06 8.24
C LEU A 2 -22.03 -11.52 8.44
N LYS A 3 -23.31 -11.79 8.76
CA LYS A 3 -23.87 -13.15 8.83
C LYS A 3 -23.65 -13.99 7.58
N LYS A 4 -23.67 -13.41 6.37
CA LYS A 4 -23.44 -14.15 5.11
C LYS A 4 -21.97 -14.55 4.90
N ARG A 5 -21.03 -13.90 5.62
CA ARG A 5 -19.57 -14.10 5.51
C ARG A 5 -18.99 -14.85 6.72
N ALA A 6 -19.84 -15.36 7.62
CA ALA A 6 -19.39 -15.93 8.89
C ALA A 6 -18.37 -17.06 8.69
N ALA A 7 -18.61 -17.97 7.74
CA ALA A 7 -17.67 -19.04 7.41
C ALA A 7 -16.32 -18.49 6.89
N ASP A 8 -16.34 -17.54 5.95
CA ASP A 8 -15.13 -16.91 5.41
C ASP A 8 -14.29 -16.22 6.50
N ILE A 9 -14.95 -15.53 7.43
CA ILE A 9 -14.29 -14.81 8.53
C ILE A 9 -13.66 -15.80 9.51
N LEU A 10 -14.36 -16.89 9.86
CA LEU A 10 -13.83 -17.90 10.76
C LEU A 10 -12.64 -18.65 10.13
N ALA A 11 -12.73 -18.97 8.84
CA ALA A 11 -11.66 -19.64 8.11
C ALA A 11 -10.33 -18.85 8.09
N TYR A 12 -10.37 -17.53 8.26
CA TYR A 12 -9.16 -16.71 8.39
C TYR A 12 -8.35 -17.06 9.64
N PHE A 13 -9.01 -17.41 10.75
CA PHE A 13 -8.35 -17.68 12.03
C PHE A 13 -7.83 -19.11 12.15
N ASP A 14 -8.34 -20.04 11.35
CA ASP A 14 -7.88 -21.44 11.33
C ASP A 14 -6.52 -21.61 10.64
N ARG A 15 -6.07 -20.60 9.87
CA ARG A 15 -4.82 -20.68 9.11
C ARG A 15 -3.64 -20.19 9.96
N PRO A 16 -2.64 -21.04 10.27
CA PRO A 16 -1.49 -20.63 11.07
C PRO A 16 -0.67 -19.55 10.35
N GLY A 17 -0.19 -18.56 11.11
CA GLY A 17 0.59 -17.45 10.58
C GLY A 17 -0.23 -16.41 9.80
N THR A 18 -1.56 -16.41 9.91
CA THR A 18 -2.35 -15.28 9.44
C THR A 18 -2.07 -14.04 10.28
N SER A 19 -1.88 -12.92 9.59
CA SER A 19 -1.67 -11.61 10.20
C SER A 19 -2.22 -10.56 9.25
N ASN A 20 -2.81 -9.52 9.81
CA ASN A 20 -3.21 -8.33 9.06
C ASN A 20 -2.04 -7.35 8.88
N GLY A 21 -0.91 -7.58 9.57
CA GLY A 21 0.23 -6.67 9.62
C GLY A 21 0.80 -6.28 8.24
N PRO A 22 1.02 -7.20 7.29
CA PRO A 22 1.49 -6.83 5.95
C PRO A 22 0.49 -5.93 5.20
N THR A 23 -0.80 -6.21 5.32
CA THR A 23 -1.87 -5.40 4.72
C THR A 23 -1.92 -4.01 5.36
N GLU A 24 -1.84 -3.94 6.69
CA GLU A 24 -1.81 -2.69 7.45
C GLU A 24 -0.57 -1.85 7.14
N ALA A 25 0.59 -2.49 6.98
CA ALA A 25 1.82 -1.82 6.61
C ALA A 25 1.71 -1.16 5.22
N ILE A 26 1.06 -1.82 4.25
CA ILE A 26 0.80 -1.24 2.93
C ILE A 26 -0.24 -0.11 3.03
N ASN A 27 -1.34 -0.33 3.75
CA ASN A 27 -2.40 0.67 3.88
C ASN A 27 -1.89 1.95 4.56
N GLY A 28 -1.08 1.84 5.62
CA GLY A 28 -0.49 3.01 6.27
C GLY A 28 0.41 3.83 5.34
N ARG A 29 1.15 3.17 4.43
CA ARG A 29 1.91 3.86 3.37
C ARG A 29 0.99 4.55 2.37
N LEU A 30 -0.09 3.89 1.95
CA LEU A 30 -1.06 4.49 1.03
C LEU A 30 -1.80 5.69 1.63
N GLU A 31 -2.10 5.65 2.93
CA GLU A 31 -2.69 6.76 3.66
C GLU A 31 -1.74 7.96 3.73
N HIS A 32 -0.48 7.72 4.08
CA HIS A 32 0.55 8.75 4.07
C HIS A 32 0.70 9.40 2.69
N LEU A 33 0.81 8.55 1.65
CA LEU A 33 0.85 8.97 0.27
C LEU A 33 -0.39 9.76 -0.15
N ARG A 34 -1.59 9.40 0.31
CA ARG A 34 -2.81 10.13 -0.04
C ARG A 34 -2.77 11.57 0.47
N GLY A 35 -2.19 11.78 1.65
CA GLY A 35 -1.93 13.12 2.20
C GLY A 35 -0.96 13.91 1.31
N SER A 36 0.20 13.31 1.00
CA SER A 36 1.22 13.91 0.14
C SER A 36 0.76 14.12 -1.31
N ALA A 37 -0.14 13.29 -1.82
CA ALA A 37 -0.65 13.32 -3.19
C ALA A 37 -1.84 14.27 -3.41
N LEU A 38 -2.35 14.92 -2.36
CA LEU A 38 -3.60 15.70 -2.39
C LEU A 38 -4.80 14.85 -2.85
N GLY A 39 -4.77 13.55 -2.54
CA GLY A 39 -5.73 12.55 -3.01
C GLY A 39 -5.53 12.10 -4.46
N PHE A 40 -6.52 11.39 -4.99
CA PHE A 40 -6.50 10.77 -6.33
C PHE A 40 -7.18 11.66 -7.39
N ARG A 41 -6.81 12.93 -7.47
CA ARG A 41 -7.44 13.88 -8.40
C ARG A 41 -6.91 13.77 -9.83
N ASN A 42 -5.66 13.35 -9.99
CA ASN A 42 -4.98 13.25 -11.28
C ASN A 42 -3.99 12.07 -11.26
N PRO A 43 -4.12 11.09 -12.18
CA PRO A 43 -3.26 9.90 -12.22
C PRO A 43 -1.77 10.21 -12.35
N THR A 44 -1.39 11.17 -13.19
CA THR A 44 0.01 11.56 -13.41
C THR A 44 0.65 12.11 -12.14
N ASN A 45 -0.04 13.03 -11.46
CA ASN A 45 0.44 13.60 -10.21
C ASN A 45 0.53 12.55 -9.09
N TYR A 46 -0.44 11.64 -9.04
CA TYR A 46 -0.42 10.54 -8.09
C TYR A 46 0.79 9.62 -8.30
N ILE A 47 1.05 9.20 -9.55
CA ILE A 47 2.21 8.37 -9.91
C ILE A 47 3.51 9.09 -9.56
N ALA A 48 3.66 10.35 -9.95
CA ALA A 48 4.88 11.12 -9.68
C ALA A 48 5.18 11.20 -8.17
N ARG A 49 4.18 11.49 -7.34
CA ARG A 49 4.34 11.60 -5.88
C ARG A 49 4.55 10.25 -5.21
N SER A 50 3.90 9.20 -5.70
CA SER A 50 4.13 7.81 -5.27
C SER A 50 5.58 7.39 -5.51
N LEU A 51 6.12 7.72 -6.69
CA LEU A 51 7.51 7.44 -7.03
C LEU A 51 8.48 8.29 -6.21
N LEU A 52 8.17 9.56 -5.93
CA LEU A 52 9.03 10.39 -5.08
C LEU A 52 9.11 9.84 -3.65
N GLU A 53 7.97 9.51 -3.04
CA GLU A 53 7.90 9.01 -1.67
C GLU A 53 8.55 7.63 -1.49
N SER A 54 8.44 6.76 -2.50
CA SER A 54 9.09 5.44 -2.49
C SER A 54 10.57 5.47 -2.90
N GLY A 55 11.12 6.65 -3.22
CA GLY A 55 12.51 6.80 -3.65
C GLY A 55 12.77 6.31 -5.10
N GLY A 56 11.73 6.22 -5.93
CA GLY A 56 11.79 5.92 -7.36
C GLY A 56 12.38 7.06 -8.21
N PHE A 57 12.46 8.28 -7.68
CA PHE A 57 13.23 9.39 -8.26
C PHE A 57 14.62 9.50 -7.63
N LYS A 58 15.44 8.45 -7.79
CA LYS A 58 16.87 8.54 -7.48
C LYS A 58 17.65 8.85 -8.76
N PRO A 59 18.53 9.86 -8.77
CA PRO A 59 19.59 9.93 -9.76
C PRO A 59 20.31 8.57 -9.76
N ARG A 60 20.65 8.01 -10.94
CA ARG A 60 21.53 6.85 -11.00
C ARG A 60 22.85 7.26 -10.35
N LEU A 61 23.07 6.85 -9.10
CA LEU A 61 24.26 7.24 -8.33
C LEU A 61 25.56 6.69 -8.94
N HIS A 62 25.48 5.71 -9.85
CA HIS A 62 26.62 5.22 -10.63
C HIS A 62 26.22 4.93 -12.08
N PRO A 63 26.39 5.90 -13.00
CA PRO A 63 26.24 5.65 -14.43
C PRO A 63 27.53 5.02 -14.96
N ARG A 64 27.56 3.68 -14.98
CA ARG A 64 28.63 2.79 -15.50
C ARG A 64 29.79 2.55 -14.53
N LEU A 65 29.89 1.31 -14.06
CA LEU A 65 31.14 0.56 -14.13
C LEU A 65 31.26 0.02 -15.56
#